data_AF-A0A6A5RCJ7-F1
#
_entry.id   AF-A0A6A5RCJ7-F1
#
_cell.length_a   1.000
_cell.length_b   1.000
_cell.length_c   1.000
_cell.angle_alpha   90.00
_cell.angle_beta   90.00
_cell.angle_gamma   90.00
#
_symmetry.space_group_name_H-M   'P 1'
#
loop_
_entity.id
_entity.type
_entity.pdbx_description
1 polymer ?
#
loop_
_entity_poly.entity_id
_entity_poly.type
_entity_poly.pdbx_seq_one_letter_code
_entity_poly.pdbx_strand_id
1 'polypeptide(L)'
;MGLEEALAECNTFVSRDKIPWSKIAEKHGVVRSTLTRTWRGETRSREEQAIARQKLTPQQEEELVKYIEELTARHIPPTREMIANFASAVAQDPVSESWVTRFINKYSIHLISQYSTDMDADRHNDDSYNKDWLKMETLLRKVARNESSKELRKISRSLHHISVQNQLLYHEIADLKEVLNQKKHKNKRKALQFQPRKDYHGGAEFYSPSRVEKARSDERTKQRNQKAEELKKAKMSKLRHVNKLYNEKIAQGRREQRAREKEEREQVRAEKAEEAAERKTQRERDKQARDAEKAVQLPQRDKRKAPVAPAAKIPKKRCTVATVRGVVAAEPPAAPRTHITRSGRTATLYN
;
A
#
# COMPACT_ATOMS: atom_id res chain seq x y z
N MET A 1 -12.36 -8.41 34.40
CA MET A 1 -13.58 -8.27 35.21
C MET A 1 -14.17 -6.92 34.83
N GLY A 2 -15.15 -6.98 33.94
CA GLY A 2 -15.55 -5.86 33.09
C GLY A 2 -16.64 -4.99 33.69
N LEU A 3 -16.75 -3.76 33.20
CA LEU A 3 -17.87 -2.85 33.51
C LEU A 3 -19.23 -3.47 33.12
N GLU A 4 -19.26 -4.33 32.10
CA GLU A 4 -20.47 -5.06 31.65
C GLU A 4 -20.93 -6.13 32.66
N GLU A 5 -20.01 -6.85 33.28
CA GLU A 5 -20.32 -7.87 34.31
C GLU A 5 -20.88 -7.22 35.58
N ALA A 6 -20.32 -6.06 35.97
CA ALA A 6 -20.82 -5.26 37.08
C ALA A 6 -22.22 -4.68 36.82
N LEU A 7 -22.51 -4.24 35.60
CA LEU A 7 -23.85 -3.77 35.20
C LEU A 7 -24.88 -4.90 35.18
N ALA A 8 -24.49 -6.10 34.74
CA ALA A 8 -25.36 -7.28 34.77
C ALA A 8 -25.73 -7.68 36.22
N GLU A 9 -24.77 -7.64 37.15
CA GLU A 9 -25.04 -7.88 38.58
C GLU A 9 -25.95 -6.79 39.18
N CYS A 10 -25.79 -5.52 38.82
CA CYS A 10 -26.71 -4.45 39.22
C CYS A 10 -28.15 -4.66 38.72
N ASN A 11 -28.34 -5.24 37.53
CA ASN A 11 -29.67 -5.53 36.96
C ASN A 11 -30.40 -6.70 37.65
N THR A 12 -29.73 -7.50 38.47
CA THR A 12 -30.38 -8.57 39.26
C THR A 12 -31.18 -8.04 40.46
N PHE A 13 -30.95 -6.79 40.87
CA PHE A 13 -31.64 -6.18 42.00
C PHE A 13 -32.97 -5.57 41.55
N VAL A 14 -34.07 -6.02 42.17
CA VAL A 14 -35.44 -5.58 41.84
C VAL A 14 -35.71 -4.12 42.25
N SER A 15 -34.95 -3.57 43.19
CA SER A 15 -35.16 -2.21 43.73
C SER A 15 -33.91 -1.33 43.56
N ARG A 16 -34.10 -0.18 42.89
CA ARG A 16 -33.07 0.83 42.60
C ARG A 16 -32.37 1.38 43.83
N ASP A 17 -33.05 1.40 44.97
CA ASP A 17 -32.54 1.98 46.23
C ASP A 17 -31.74 0.98 47.08
N LYS A 18 -31.82 -0.32 46.75
CA LYS A 18 -31.18 -1.40 47.53
C LYS A 18 -29.91 -1.96 46.88
N ILE A 19 -29.42 -1.34 45.81
CA ILE A 19 -28.22 -1.80 45.09
C ILE A 19 -26.95 -1.47 45.91
N PRO A 20 -26.16 -2.46 46.34
CA PRO A 20 -24.94 -2.23 47.11
C PRO A 20 -23.77 -1.84 46.19
N TRP A 21 -23.80 -0.60 45.69
CA TRP A 21 -22.85 -0.06 44.69
C TRP A 21 -21.36 -0.29 45.04
N SER A 22 -20.97 -0.08 46.30
CA SER A 22 -19.56 -0.24 46.72
C SER A 22 -19.10 -1.70 46.65
N LYS A 23 -19.96 -2.65 47.06
CA LYS A 23 -19.61 -4.09 47.06
C LYS A 23 -19.44 -4.63 45.65
N ILE A 24 -20.32 -4.21 44.72
CA ILE A 24 -20.26 -4.62 43.32
C ILE A 24 -19.03 -4.00 42.64
N ALA A 25 -18.76 -2.72 42.92
CA ALA A 25 -17.57 -2.01 42.41
C ALA A 25 -16.25 -2.67 42.85
N GLU A 26 -16.12 -3.02 44.13
CA GLU A 26 -14.94 -3.71 44.68
C GLU A 26 -14.79 -5.12 44.11
N LYS A 27 -15.88 -5.89 44.01
CA LYS A 27 -15.88 -7.26 43.49
C LYS A 27 -15.43 -7.35 42.03
N HIS A 28 -15.78 -6.36 41.21
CA HIS A 28 -15.44 -6.31 39.78
C HIS A 28 -14.22 -5.45 39.45
N GLY A 29 -13.64 -4.75 40.44
CA GLY A 29 -12.51 -3.84 40.22
C GLY A 29 -12.86 -2.61 39.38
N VAL A 30 -14.11 -2.14 39.45
CA VAL A 30 -14.63 -0.99 38.68
C VAL A 30 -14.87 0.20 39.61
N VAL A 31 -14.53 1.42 39.18
CA VAL A 31 -14.76 2.63 39.97
C VAL A 31 -16.27 2.83 40.21
N ARG A 32 -16.69 2.89 41.48
CA ARG A 32 -18.10 3.04 41.92
C ARG A 32 -18.85 4.13 41.17
N SER A 33 -18.25 5.32 41.02
CA SER A 33 -18.88 6.47 40.35
C SER A 33 -19.15 6.21 38.87
N THR A 34 -18.29 5.44 38.21
CA THR A 34 -18.44 5.07 36.80
C THR A 34 -19.60 4.08 36.65
N LEU A 35 -19.66 3.06 37.51
CA LEU A 35 -20.74 2.07 37.55
C LEU A 35 -22.12 2.71 37.80
N THR A 36 -22.21 3.67 38.71
CA THR A 36 -23.48 4.36 39.01
C THR A 36 -23.95 5.25 37.85
N ARG A 37 -23.04 5.95 37.17
CA ARG A 37 -23.38 6.88 36.09
C ARG A 37 -23.75 6.14 34.80
N THR A 38 -23.10 5.02 34.51
CA THR A 38 -23.46 4.17 33.37
C THR A 38 -24.81 3.50 33.59
N TRP A 39 -25.06 2.93 34.79
CA TRP A 39 -26.35 2.29 35.10
C TRP A 39 -27.54 3.27 35.10
N ARG A 40 -27.32 4.53 35.48
CA ARG A 40 -28.34 5.60 35.41
C ARG A 40 -28.55 6.16 33.99
N GLY A 41 -27.78 5.71 33.00
CA GLY A 41 -27.84 6.23 31.62
C GLY A 41 -27.25 7.63 31.45
N GLU A 42 -26.56 8.17 32.47
CA GLU A 42 -25.93 9.49 32.41
C GLU A 42 -24.63 9.46 31.60
N THR A 43 -23.98 8.29 31.55
CA THR A 43 -22.80 8.07 30.70
C THR A 43 -23.27 7.42 29.41
N ARG A 44 -23.27 8.18 28.31
CA ARG A 44 -23.50 7.64 26.97
C ARG A 44 -22.29 6.81 26.54
N SER A 45 -22.54 5.70 25.85
CA SER A 45 -21.46 4.95 25.20
C SER A 45 -20.69 5.88 24.25
N ARG A 46 -19.40 5.63 24.05
CA ARG A 46 -18.60 6.37 23.05
C ARG A 46 -19.23 6.29 21.66
N GLU A 47 -19.86 5.17 21.34
CA GLU A 47 -20.55 4.94 20.08
C GLU A 47 -21.82 5.79 19.96
N GLU A 48 -22.64 5.82 20.99
CA GLU A 48 -23.84 6.66 21.05
C GLU A 48 -23.49 8.14 20.97
N GLN A 49 -22.41 8.55 21.64
CA GLN A 49 -21.90 9.92 21.56
C GLN A 49 -21.36 10.24 20.17
N ALA A 50 -20.74 9.27 19.48
CA ALA A 50 -20.28 9.43 18.12
C ALA A 50 -21.45 9.54 17.13
N ILE A 51 -22.50 8.72 17.29
CA ILE A 51 -23.73 8.77 16.48
C ILE A 51 -24.45 10.10 16.70
N ALA A 52 -24.59 10.56 17.95
CA ALA A 52 -25.24 11.84 18.26
C ALA A 52 -24.47 13.07 17.72
N ARG A 53 -23.17 12.93 17.43
CA ARG A 53 -22.33 13.96 16.81
C ARG A 53 -22.34 13.92 15.28
N GLN A 54 -22.86 12.85 14.67
CA GLN A 54 -22.95 12.76 13.22
C GLN A 54 -24.03 13.71 12.69
N LYS A 55 -23.76 14.34 11.54
CA LYS A 55 -24.71 15.23 10.87
C LYS A 55 -25.89 14.50 10.24
N LEU A 56 -25.66 13.28 9.76
CA LEU A 56 -26.69 12.40 9.22
C LEU A 56 -26.82 11.19 10.13
N THR A 57 -28.02 10.66 10.27
CA THR A 57 -28.24 9.38 10.96
C THR A 57 -27.67 8.23 10.12
N PRO A 58 -27.26 7.10 10.74
CA PRO A 58 -26.78 5.94 10.00
C PRO A 58 -27.75 5.45 8.92
N GLN A 59 -29.06 5.55 9.17
CA GLN A 59 -30.12 5.19 8.23
C GLN A 59 -30.15 6.13 7.02
N GLN A 60 -30.04 7.45 7.25
CA GLN A 60 -29.97 8.44 6.17
C GLN A 60 -28.71 8.25 5.31
N GLU A 61 -27.58 7.92 5.91
CA GLU A 61 -26.35 7.62 5.18
C GLU A 61 -26.54 6.37 4.29
N GLU A 62 -27.19 5.32 4.78
CA GLU A 62 -27.49 4.10 4.01
C GLU A 62 -28.45 4.34 2.83
N GLU A 63 -29.49 5.15 3.03
CA GLU A 63 -30.40 5.52 1.95
C GLU A 63 -29.70 6.35 0.88
N LEU A 64 -28.83 7.28 1.30
CA LEU A 64 -28.01 8.07 0.39
C LEU A 64 -27.07 7.18 -0.45
N VAL A 65 -26.47 6.15 0.16
CA VAL A 65 -25.65 5.16 -0.57
C VAL A 65 -26.49 4.40 -1.59
N LYS A 66 -27.66 3.88 -1.22
CA LYS A 66 -28.57 3.17 -2.16
C LYS A 66 -28.94 4.06 -3.35
N TYR A 67 -29.23 5.33 -3.09
CA TYR A 67 -29.55 6.29 -4.15
C TYR A 67 -28.35 6.55 -5.08
N ILE A 68 -27.15 6.70 -4.53
CA ILE A 68 -25.91 6.85 -5.31
C ILE A 68 -25.65 5.60 -6.19
N GLU A 69 -25.87 4.41 -5.65
CA GLU A 69 -25.76 3.16 -6.40
C GLU A 69 -26.75 3.10 -7.57
N GLU A 70 -28.00 3.52 -7.35
CA GLU A 70 -29.02 3.59 -8.39
C GLU A 70 -28.68 4.59 -9.50
N LEU A 71 -28.23 5.80 -9.13
CA LEU A 71 -27.76 6.79 -10.10
C LEU A 71 -26.58 6.27 -10.92
N THR A 72 -25.68 5.55 -10.27
CA THR A 72 -24.54 4.94 -10.95
C THR A 72 -24.99 3.80 -11.89
N ALA A 73 -25.99 3.01 -11.50
CA ALA A 73 -26.59 1.99 -12.37
C ALA A 73 -27.26 2.59 -13.62
N ARG A 74 -27.72 3.85 -13.54
CA ARG A 74 -28.25 4.63 -14.67
C ARG A 74 -27.16 5.33 -15.50
N HIS A 75 -25.88 5.04 -15.24
CA HIS A 75 -24.73 5.67 -15.90
C HIS A 75 -24.56 7.17 -15.60
N ILE A 76 -25.06 7.64 -14.46
CA ILE A 76 -24.89 9.03 -14.00
C ILE A 76 -24.28 9.00 -12.60
N PRO A 77 -22.98 8.69 -12.46
CA PRO A 77 -22.33 8.69 -11.15
C PRO A 77 -22.34 10.11 -10.55
N PRO A 78 -22.85 10.30 -9.33
CA PRO A 78 -22.93 11.63 -8.73
C PRO A 78 -21.52 12.13 -8.34
N THR A 79 -21.27 13.42 -8.60
CA THR A 79 -20.02 14.08 -8.22
C THR A 79 -19.95 14.38 -6.72
N ARG A 80 -18.74 14.70 -6.21
CA ARG A 80 -18.54 15.02 -4.78
C ARG A 80 -19.42 16.18 -4.32
N GLU A 81 -19.62 17.19 -5.17
CA GLU A 81 -20.52 18.31 -4.92
C GLU A 81 -21.99 17.88 -4.91
N MET A 82 -22.42 17.04 -5.85
CA MET A 82 -23.80 16.51 -5.84
C MET A 82 -24.07 15.72 -4.55
N ILE A 83 -23.11 14.93 -4.08
CA ILE A 83 -23.22 14.21 -2.80
C ILE A 83 -23.29 15.18 -1.63
N ALA A 84 -22.50 16.26 -1.64
CA ALA A 84 -22.59 17.32 -0.63
C ALA A 84 -23.97 17.99 -0.63
N ASN A 85 -24.53 18.25 -1.81
CA ASN A 85 -25.85 18.86 -1.98
C ASN A 85 -26.97 17.92 -1.50
N PHE A 86 -26.89 16.63 -1.83
CA PHE A 86 -27.85 15.63 -1.34
C PHE A 86 -27.79 15.51 0.19
N ALA A 87 -26.59 15.43 0.77
CA ALA A 87 -26.42 15.38 2.20
C ALA A 87 -26.89 16.67 2.91
N SER A 88 -26.65 17.84 2.30
CA SER A 88 -27.11 19.13 2.83
C SER A 88 -28.63 19.27 2.76
N ALA A 89 -29.26 18.73 1.71
CA ALA A 89 -30.72 18.71 1.58
C ALA A 89 -31.37 17.82 2.66
N VAL A 90 -30.77 16.67 2.96
CA VAL A 90 -31.28 15.75 3.99
C VAL A 90 -31.03 16.29 5.41
N ALA A 91 -29.88 16.91 5.65
CA ALA A 91 -29.51 17.47 6.96
C ALA A 91 -30.10 18.87 7.24
N GLN A 92 -30.66 19.54 6.22
CA GLN A 92 -31.06 20.96 6.25
C GLN A 92 -29.93 21.93 6.65
N ASP A 93 -28.69 21.44 6.66
CA ASP A 93 -27.49 22.14 7.10
C ASP A 93 -26.37 21.93 6.07
N PRO A 94 -25.52 22.93 5.81
CA PRO A 94 -24.41 22.78 4.88
C PRO A 94 -23.42 21.73 5.38
N VAL A 95 -23.07 20.82 4.48
CA VAL A 95 -22.12 19.73 4.72
C VAL A 95 -20.77 20.09 4.10
N SER A 96 -19.67 19.86 4.84
CA SER A 96 -18.32 20.20 4.39
C SER A 96 -17.74 19.14 3.44
N GLU A 97 -16.78 19.54 2.59
CA GLU A 97 -16.03 18.60 1.74
C GLU A 97 -15.30 17.50 2.54
N SER A 98 -14.88 17.83 3.76
CA SER A 98 -14.26 16.88 4.68
C SER A 98 -15.23 15.78 5.09
N TRP A 99 -16.51 16.11 5.26
CA TRP A 99 -17.56 15.11 5.51
C TRP A 99 -17.75 14.21 4.29
N VAL A 100 -17.83 14.78 3.08
CA VAL A 100 -17.99 14.02 1.82
C VAL A 100 -16.83 13.03 1.65
N THR A 101 -15.61 13.46 1.96
CA THR A 101 -14.43 12.61 1.91
C THR A 101 -14.50 11.46 2.92
N ARG A 102 -14.95 11.73 4.16
CA ARG A 102 -15.15 10.69 5.18
C ARG A 102 -16.27 9.71 4.79
N PHE A 103 -17.36 10.21 4.23
CA PHE A 103 -18.50 9.40 3.75
C PHE A 103 -18.06 8.45 2.64
N ILE A 104 -17.36 8.95 1.62
CA ILE A 104 -16.80 8.15 0.51
C ILE A 104 -15.85 7.06 1.05
N ASN A 105 -15.00 7.41 2.02
CA ASN A 105 -14.06 6.46 2.63
C ASN A 105 -14.76 5.42 3.51
N LYS A 106 -15.80 5.82 4.27
CA LYS A 106 -16.56 4.94 5.18
C LYS A 106 -17.31 3.85 4.41
N TYR A 107 -17.99 4.24 3.33
CA TYR A 107 -18.78 3.33 2.50
C TYR A 107 -18.00 2.76 1.32
N SER A 108 -16.69 3.06 1.22
CA SER A 108 -15.82 2.55 0.15
C SER A 108 -16.43 2.78 -1.24
N ILE A 109 -17.00 3.98 -1.47
CA ILE A 109 -17.69 4.34 -2.72
C ILE A 109 -16.64 4.64 -3.81
N HIS A 110 -15.88 3.62 -4.21
CA HIS A 110 -14.84 3.72 -5.22
C HIS A 110 -15.38 3.82 -6.65
N LEU A 111 -16.71 3.75 -6.85
CA LEU A 111 -17.35 3.92 -8.15
C LEU A 111 -17.22 5.35 -8.72
N ILE A 112 -16.92 6.33 -7.87
CA ILE A 112 -16.75 7.73 -8.26
C ILE A 112 -15.33 7.97 -8.82
N SER A 113 -14.32 7.26 -8.33
CA SER A 113 -12.90 7.57 -8.56
C SER A 113 -12.42 7.42 -10.00
N GLN A 114 -13.12 6.71 -10.88
CA GLN A 114 -12.67 6.51 -12.27
C GLN A 114 -13.28 7.54 -13.24
N TYR A 115 -14.36 8.23 -12.85
CA TYR A 115 -15.00 9.28 -13.65
C TYR A 115 -14.86 10.67 -13.01
N SER A 116 -14.70 10.76 -11.69
CA SER A 116 -14.48 12.03 -11.00
C SER A 116 -13.05 12.52 -11.10
N THR A 117 -12.04 11.65 -11.24
CA THR A 117 -10.65 12.15 -11.37
C THR A 117 -10.49 12.97 -12.62
N ASP A 118 -11.08 12.53 -13.74
CA ASP A 118 -10.95 13.22 -15.01
C ASP A 118 -11.83 14.48 -15.00
N MET A 119 -13.12 14.36 -14.61
CA MET A 119 -14.02 15.52 -14.54
C MET A 119 -13.69 16.54 -13.44
N ASP A 120 -13.12 16.14 -12.30
CA ASP A 120 -12.64 17.05 -11.25
C ASP A 120 -11.23 17.57 -11.59
N ALA A 121 -10.39 16.83 -12.30
CA ALA A 121 -9.11 17.35 -12.81
C ALA A 121 -9.36 18.44 -13.86
N ASP A 122 -10.33 18.27 -14.75
CA ASP A 122 -10.72 19.28 -15.73
C ASP A 122 -11.25 20.54 -15.04
N ARG A 123 -12.07 20.40 -13.97
CA ARG A 123 -12.54 21.53 -13.15
C ARG A 123 -11.42 22.21 -12.34
N HIS A 124 -10.53 21.44 -11.72
CA HIS A 124 -9.39 22.00 -10.98
C HIS A 124 -8.35 22.65 -11.89
N ASN A 125 -8.21 22.17 -13.13
CA ASN A 125 -7.43 22.82 -14.17
C ASN A 125 -8.09 24.15 -14.56
N ASP A 126 -9.41 24.20 -14.70
CA ASP A 126 -10.16 25.44 -14.96
C ASP A 126 -10.02 26.46 -13.81
N ASP A 127 -10.07 26.00 -12.54
CA ASP A 127 -9.83 26.79 -11.33
C ASP A 127 -8.38 27.28 -11.20
N SER A 128 -7.41 26.51 -11.72
CA SER A 128 -5.99 26.86 -11.71
C SER A 128 -5.73 28.16 -12.50
N TYR A 129 -6.39 28.34 -13.65
CA TYR A 129 -6.30 29.59 -14.44
C TYR A 129 -6.95 30.77 -13.74
N ASN A 130 -8.05 30.54 -13.01
CA ASN A 130 -8.66 31.55 -12.14
C ASN A 130 -7.67 32.02 -11.06
N LYS A 131 -6.83 31.09 -10.57
CA LYS A 131 -5.81 31.40 -9.58
C LYS A 131 -4.65 32.23 -10.13
N ASP A 132 -4.33 32.12 -11.42
CA ASP A 132 -3.22 32.85 -12.03
C ASP A 132 -3.53 34.32 -12.28
N TRP A 133 -4.75 34.68 -12.70
CA TRP A 133 -5.11 36.10 -12.80
C TRP A 133 -5.23 36.75 -11.41
N LEU A 134 -5.70 36.03 -10.39
CA LEU A 134 -5.73 36.50 -8.99
C LEU A 134 -4.32 36.79 -8.45
N LYS A 135 -3.33 35.94 -8.77
CA LYS A 135 -1.92 36.21 -8.43
C LYS A 135 -1.43 37.48 -9.12
N MET A 136 -1.75 37.65 -10.40
CA MET A 136 -1.38 38.84 -11.17
C MET A 136 -2.07 40.10 -10.65
N GLU A 137 -3.34 40.02 -10.23
CA GLU A 137 -4.06 41.13 -9.59
C GLU A 137 -3.43 41.50 -8.24
N THR A 138 -3.04 40.50 -7.45
CA THR A 138 -2.34 40.71 -6.17
C THR A 138 -0.99 41.41 -6.39
N LEU A 139 -0.25 41.04 -7.45
CA LEU A 139 0.99 41.72 -7.82
C LEU A 139 0.74 43.15 -8.30
N LEU A 140 -0.28 43.38 -9.13
CA LEU A 140 -0.68 44.72 -9.56
C LEU A 140 -1.03 45.63 -8.39
N ARG A 141 -1.74 45.10 -7.37
CA ARG A 141 -2.05 45.82 -6.12
C ARG A 141 -0.81 46.12 -5.28
N LYS A 142 0.19 45.24 -5.24
CA LYS A 142 1.47 45.49 -4.55
C LYS A 142 2.34 46.53 -5.24
N VAL A 143 2.34 46.57 -6.57
CA VAL A 143 3.17 47.49 -7.36
C VAL A 143 2.55 48.89 -7.42
N ALA A 144 1.22 48.99 -7.52
CA ALA A 144 0.55 50.27 -7.57
C ALA A 144 0.29 50.81 -6.16
N ARG A 145 1.01 51.87 -5.80
CA ARG A 145 0.89 52.56 -4.50
C ARG A 145 -0.49 53.19 -4.24
N ASN A 146 -1.31 53.38 -5.29
CA ASN A 146 -2.65 53.99 -5.21
C ASN A 146 -3.73 52.96 -5.59
N GLU A 147 -4.31 52.31 -4.59
CA GLU A 147 -5.28 51.20 -4.74
C GLU A 147 -6.58 51.61 -5.49
N SER A 148 -6.89 52.91 -5.56
CA SER A 148 -8.11 53.46 -6.15
C SER A 148 -7.95 54.12 -7.53
N SER A 149 -6.74 54.07 -8.12
CA SER A 149 -6.46 54.61 -9.46
C SER A 149 -7.44 54.04 -10.51
N LYS A 150 -7.99 54.91 -11.36
CA LYS A 150 -8.91 54.50 -12.43
C LYS A 150 -8.20 53.64 -13.47
N GLU A 151 -6.91 53.89 -13.67
CA GLU A 151 -6.00 53.19 -14.57
C GLU A 151 -5.81 51.74 -14.11
N LEU A 152 -5.58 51.52 -12.80
CA LEU A 152 -5.46 50.17 -12.24
C LEU A 152 -6.75 49.35 -12.41
N ARG A 153 -7.92 49.97 -12.21
CA ARG A 153 -9.22 49.31 -12.43
C ARG A 153 -9.44 48.95 -13.90
N LYS A 154 -8.99 49.79 -14.84
CA LYS A 154 -9.03 49.48 -16.28
C LYS A 154 -8.12 48.29 -16.60
N ILE A 155 -6.90 48.27 -16.06
CA ILE A 155 -5.93 47.19 -16.26
C ILE A 155 -6.44 45.87 -15.67
N SER A 156 -6.99 45.89 -14.45
CA SER A 156 -7.57 44.70 -13.81
C SER A 156 -8.75 44.15 -14.64
N ARG A 157 -9.65 45.01 -15.14
CA ARG A 157 -10.75 44.60 -16.02
C ARG A 157 -10.27 44.00 -17.34
N SER A 158 -9.29 44.61 -18.00
CA SER A 158 -8.71 44.04 -19.23
C SER A 158 -8.00 42.71 -18.96
N LEU A 159 -7.30 42.59 -17.83
CA LEU A 159 -6.60 41.37 -17.47
C LEU A 159 -7.59 40.23 -17.19
N HIS A 160 -8.65 40.50 -16.44
CA HIS A 160 -9.74 39.54 -16.22
C HIS A 160 -10.41 39.14 -17.54
N HIS A 161 -10.70 40.11 -18.42
CA HIS A 161 -11.27 39.83 -19.73
C HIS A 161 -10.38 38.91 -20.58
N ILE A 162 -9.07 39.18 -20.64
CA ILE A 162 -8.10 38.35 -21.35
C ILE A 162 -8.00 36.95 -20.72
N SER A 163 -8.04 36.84 -19.39
CA SER A 163 -8.03 35.55 -18.70
C SER A 163 -9.23 34.68 -19.12
N VAL A 164 -10.43 35.26 -19.12
CA VAL A 164 -11.66 34.56 -19.53
C VAL A 164 -11.62 34.18 -21.01
N GLN A 165 -11.11 35.06 -21.89
CA GLN A 165 -10.94 34.74 -23.30
C GLN A 165 -9.97 33.57 -23.52
N ASN A 166 -8.84 33.55 -22.81
CA ASN A 166 -7.88 32.45 -22.93
C ASN A 166 -8.48 31.12 -22.44
N GLN A 167 -9.25 31.13 -21.36
CA GLN A 167 -9.99 29.93 -20.90
C GLN A 167 -10.93 29.41 -21.98
N LEU A 168 -11.74 30.30 -22.56
CA LEU A 168 -12.67 29.92 -23.63
C LEU A 168 -11.94 29.32 -24.84
N LEU A 169 -10.80 29.91 -25.24
CA LEU A 169 -9.97 29.40 -26.33
C LEU A 169 -9.37 28.02 -26.03
N TYR A 170 -8.95 27.76 -24.79
CA TYR A 170 -8.43 26.44 -24.42
C TYR A 170 -9.50 25.36 -24.49
N HIS A 171 -10.71 25.65 -23.97
CA HIS A 171 -11.85 24.74 -24.07
C HIS A 171 -12.22 24.46 -25.53
N GLU A 172 -12.29 25.50 -26.37
CA GLU A 172 -12.57 25.34 -27.80
C GLU A 172 -11.49 24.50 -28.52
N ILE A 173 -10.22 24.72 -28.23
CA ILE A 173 -9.12 23.90 -28.77
C ILE A 173 -9.21 22.45 -28.29
N ALA A 174 -9.58 22.22 -27.04
CA ALA A 174 -9.75 20.88 -26.49
C ALA A 174 -10.91 20.15 -27.19
N ASP A 175 -12.08 20.79 -27.27
CA ASP A 175 -13.26 20.26 -27.96
C ASP A 175 -12.97 19.96 -29.43
N LEU A 176 -12.30 20.87 -30.14
CA LEU A 176 -11.90 20.65 -31.53
C LEU A 176 -10.95 19.46 -31.68
N LYS A 177 -10.00 19.29 -30.75
CA LYS A 177 -9.09 18.13 -30.74
C LYS A 177 -9.84 16.84 -30.48
N GLU A 178 -10.82 16.84 -29.57
CA GLU A 178 -11.66 15.67 -29.34
C GLU A 178 -12.46 15.31 -30.58
N VAL A 179 -13.14 16.28 -31.19
CA VAL A 179 -13.91 16.09 -32.43
C VAL A 179 -13.02 15.57 -33.56
N LEU A 180 -11.80 16.09 -33.71
CA LEU A 180 -10.85 15.60 -34.72
C LEU A 180 -10.34 14.18 -34.39
N ASN A 181 -10.15 13.86 -33.11
CA ASN A 181 -9.68 12.54 -32.66
C ASN A 181 -10.79 11.48 -32.61
N GLN A 182 -12.05 11.88 -32.67
CA GLN A 182 -13.17 10.97 -32.88
C GLN A 182 -13.05 10.33 -34.28
N LYS A 183 -12.32 9.21 -34.34
CA LYS A 183 -12.30 8.34 -35.51
C LYS A 183 -13.75 8.03 -35.88
N LYS A 184 -14.18 8.40 -37.10
CA LYS A 184 -15.50 8.08 -37.64
C LYS A 184 -15.87 6.65 -37.22
N HIS A 185 -16.81 6.52 -36.29
CA HIS A 185 -17.31 5.21 -35.89
C HIS A 185 -17.92 4.59 -37.13
N LYS A 186 -17.28 3.55 -37.67
CA LYS A 186 -17.93 2.72 -38.67
C LYS A 186 -19.13 2.11 -37.95
N ASN A 187 -20.33 2.60 -38.26
CA ASN A 187 -21.61 2.03 -37.82
C ASN A 187 -21.78 0.63 -38.43
N LYS A 188 -20.93 -0.31 -38.04
CA LYS A 188 -21.10 -1.72 -38.31
C LYS A 188 -22.13 -2.19 -37.29
N ARG A 189 -23.40 -2.08 -37.64
CA ARG A 189 -24.47 -2.76 -36.90
C ARG A 189 -24.09 -4.24 -36.84
N LYS A 190 -23.94 -4.79 -35.63
CA LYS A 190 -23.71 -6.23 -35.47
C LYS A 190 -24.96 -6.95 -35.95
N ALA A 191 -24.80 -7.83 -36.92
CA ALA A 191 -25.88 -8.68 -37.39
C ALA A 191 -26.29 -9.61 -36.26
N LEU A 192 -27.59 -9.66 -35.97
CA LEU A 192 -28.14 -10.55 -34.96
C LEU A 192 -27.91 -12.00 -35.41
N GLN A 193 -27.23 -12.79 -34.59
CA GLN A 193 -26.92 -14.18 -34.96
C GLN A 193 -28.13 -15.06 -34.69
N PHE A 194 -28.70 -15.63 -35.76
CA PHE A 194 -29.77 -16.62 -35.67
C PHE A 194 -29.19 -18.03 -35.73
N GLN A 195 -29.78 -18.95 -34.96
CA GLN A 195 -29.44 -20.36 -35.07
C GLN A 195 -29.90 -20.91 -36.44
N PRO A 196 -29.02 -21.61 -37.19
CA PRO A 196 -29.36 -22.21 -38.48
C PRO A 196 -30.47 -23.26 -38.33
N ARG A 197 -31.37 -23.36 -39.31
CA ARG A 197 -32.30 -24.49 -39.43
C ARG A 197 -31.57 -25.69 -40.03
N LYS A 198 -31.86 -26.89 -39.52
CA LYS A 198 -31.27 -28.14 -40.02
C LYS A 198 -31.79 -28.52 -41.42
N ASP A 199 -33.03 -28.13 -41.74
CA ASP A 199 -33.75 -28.59 -42.94
C ASP A 199 -33.91 -27.48 -44.01
N TYR A 200 -32.93 -26.58 -44.14
CA TYR A 200 -33.00 -25.44 -45.06
C TYR A 200 -32.12 -25.65 -46.29
N HIS A 201 -32.71 -25.51 -47.49
CA HIS A 201 -32.06 -25.78 -48.78
C HIS A 201 -31.69 -24.52 -49.60
N GLY A 202 -31.69 -23.34 -48.97
CA GLY A 202 -31.21 -22.09 -49.57
C GLY A 202 -32.32 -21.17 -50.09
N GLY A 203 -32.18 -19.86 -49.82
CA GLY A 203 -33.15 -18.80 -50.15
C GLY A 203 -33.06 -17.61 -49.18
N ALA A 204 -33.99 -16.66 -49.26
CA ALA A 204 -34.15 -15.61 -48.25
C ALA A 204 -34.98 -16.13 -47.05
N GLU A 205 -34.47 -16.00 -45.82
CA GLU A 205 -35.21 -16.36 -44.60
C GLU A 205 -35.96 -15.15 -44.02
N PHE A 206 -37.29 -15.24 -43.95
CA PHE A 206 -38.10 -14.30 -43.17
C PHE A 206 -38.19 -14.77 -41.71
N TYR A 207 -37.83 -13.88 -40.78
CA TYR A 207 -37.90 -14.17 -39.35
C TYR A 207 -39.19 -13.62 -38.73
N SER A 208 -39.90 -14.46 -37.99
CA SER A 208 -41.03 -14.01 -37.15
C SER A 208 -40.53 -13.18 -35.96
N PRO A 209 -41.34 -12.23 -35.44
CA PRO A 209 -40.94 -11.36 -34.31
C PRO A 209 -40.44 -12.11 -33.07
N SER A 210 -41.06 -13.26 -32.75
CA SER A 210 -40.63 -14.11 -31.63
C SER A 210 -39.19 -14.65 -31.80
N ARG A 211 -38.80 -15.00 -33.03
CA ARG A 211 -37.45 -15.52 -33.31
C ARG A 211 -36.39 -14.42 -33.24
N VAL A 212 -36.73 -13.20 -33.65
CA VAL A 212 -35.88 -12.01 -33.47
C VAL A 212 -35.65 -11.73 -31.99
N GLU A 213 -36.70 -11.80 -31.17
CA GLU A 213 -36.57 -11.56 -29.74
C GLU A 213 -35.73 -12.64 -29.04
N LYS A 214 -35.85 -13.91 -29.46
CA LYS A 214 -34.98 -14.99 -28.96
C LYS A 214 -33.51 -14.72 -29.25
N ALA A 215 -33.16 -14.34 -30.48
CA ALA A 215 -31.79 -14.03 -30.85
C ALA A 215 -31.23 -12.80 -30.09
N ARG A 216 -32.07 -11.79 -29.80
CA ARG A 216 -31.70 -10.65 -28.93
C ARG A 216 -31.43 -11.10 -27.50
N SER A 217 -32.26 -12.00 -26.96
CA SER A 217 -32.06 -12.58 -25.62
C SER A 217 -30.75 -13.35 -25.54
N ASP A 218 -30.46 -14.19 -26.55
CA ASP A 218 -29.21 -14.94 -26.64
C ASP A 218 -27.99 -14.02 -26.73
N GLU A 219 -28.08 -12.91 -27.47
CA GLU A 219 -26.99 -11.94 -27.53
C GLU A 219 -26.80 -11.21 -26.19
N ARG A 220 -27.89 -10.85 -25.49
CA ARG A 220 -27.82 -10.26 -24.14
C ARG A 220 -27.15 -11.20 -23.15
N THR A 221 -27.48 -12.49 -23.18
CA THR A 221 -26.86 -13.49 -22.30
C THR A 221 -25.38 -13.66 -22.63
N LYS A 222 -25.01 -13.71 -23.92
CA LYS A 222 -23.60 -13.75 -24.35
C LYS A 222 -22.81 -12.53 -23.88
N GLN A 223 -23.37 -11.33 -24.00
CA GLN A 223 -22.74 -10.10 -23.50
C GLN A 223 -22.60 -10.11 -21.97
N ARG A 224 -23.63 -10.56 -21.25
CA ARG A 224 -23.56 -10.72 -19.78
C ARG A 224 -22.47 -11.71 -19.37
N ASN A 225 -22.36 -12.84 -20.08
CA ASN A 225 -21.34 -13.85 -19.81
C ASN A 225 -19.94 -13.32 -20.09
N GLN A 226 -19.72 -12.61 -21.20
CA GLN A 226 -18.45 -11.97 -21.52
C GLN A 226 -18.04 -10.96 -20.45
N LYS A 227 -18.95 -10.05 -20.06
CA LYS A 227 -18.70 -9.10 -18.97
C LYS A 227 -18.38 -9.81 -17.66
N ALA A 228 -19.11 -10.87 -17.32
CA ALA A 228 -18.84 -11.66 -16.12
C ALA A 228 -17.46 -12.33 -16.17
N GLU A 229 -17.02 -12.83 -17.33
CA GLU A 229 -15.71 -13.41 -17.54
C GLU A 229 -14.58 -12.38 -17.42
N GLU A 230 -14.76 -11.19 -18.00
CA GLU A 230 -13.83 -10.06 -17.86
C GLU A 230 -13.69 -9.63 -16.40
N LEU A 231 -14.81 -9.51 -15.68
CA LEU A 231 -14.82 -9.23 -14.25
C LEU A 231 -14.09 -10.33 -13.46
N LYS A 232 -14.29 -11.61 -13.79
CA LYS A 232 -13.56 -12.72 -13.17
C LYS A 232 -12.06 -12.62 -13.46
N LYS A 233 -11.66 -12.35 -14.70
CA LYS A 233 -10.26 -12.15 -15.10
C LYS A 233 -9.61 -10.98 -14.35
N ALA A 234 -10.31 -9.85 -14.24
CA ALA A 234 -9.85 -8.70 -13.47
C ALA A 234 -9.68 -9.03 -11.98
N LYS A 235 -10.65 -9.72 -11.37
CA LYS A 235 -10.56 -10.20 -9.98
C LYS A 235 -9.37 -11.13 -9.78
N MET A 236 -9.17 -12.10 -10.68
CA MET A 236 -8.03 -13.02 -10.63
C MET A 236 -6.69 -12.29 -10.78
N SER A 237 -6.60 -11.27 -11.65
CA SER A 237 -5.39 -10.45 -11.80
C SER A 237 -5.08 -9.69 -10.50
N LYS A 238 -6.10 -9.08 -9.87
CA LYS A 238 -5.96 -8.41 -8.57
C LYS A 238 -5.48 -9.38 -7.49
N LEU A 239 -6.08 -10.57 -7.40
CA LEU A 239 -5.67 -11.60 -6.44
C LEU A 239 -4.22 -12.05 -6.65
N ARG A 240 -3.79 -12.22 -7.91
CA ARG A 240 -2.39 -12.54 -8.23
C ARG A 240 -1.44 -11.45 -7.77
N HIS A 241 -1.79 -10.18 -7.95
CA HIS A 241 -0.97 -9.06 -7.49
C HIS A 241 -0.84 -9.05 -5.96
N VAL A 242 -1.93 -9.26 -5.24
CA VAL A 242 -1.92 -9.35 -3.76
C VAL A 242 -1.05 -10.52 -3.28
N ASN A 243 -1.20 -11.70 -3.88
CA ASN A 243 -0.37 -12.87 -3.54
C ASN A 243 1.12 -12.63 -3.82
N LYS A 244 1.44 -11.92 -4.90
CA LYS A 244 2.81 -11.52 -5.21
C LYS A 244 3.39 -10.63 -4.11
N LEU A 245 2.65 -9.59 -3.70
CA LEU A 245 3.06 -8.68 -2.62
C LEU A 245 3.22 -9.41 -1.28
N TYR A 246 2.33 -10.35 -0.97
CA TYR A 246 2.43 -11.16 0.25
C TYR A 246 3.70 -12.03 0.27
N ASN A 247 3.99 -12.70 -0.85
CA ASN A 247 5.20 -13.50 -0.99
C ASN A 247 6.48 -12.64 -0.95
N GLU A 248 6.44 -11.43 -1.51
CA GLU A 248 7.53 -10.46 -1.40
C GLU A 248 7.78 -10.04 0.05
N LYS A 249 6.73 -9.80 0.85
CA LYS A 249 6.87 -9.52 2.30
C LYS A 249 7.49 -10.68 3.06
N ILE A 250 7.06 -11.92 2.79
CA ILE A 250 7.67 -13.12 3.40
C ILE A 250 9.15 -13.22 3.02
N ALA A 251 9.49 -12.97 1.75
CA ALA A 251 10.85 -13.02 1.27
C ALA A 251 11.73 -11.92 1.91
N GLN A 252 11.18 -10.71 2.10
CA GLN A 252 11.85 -9.62 2.82
C GLN A 252 12.14 -10.02 4.27
N GLY A 253 11.16 -10.55 5.01
CA GLY A 253 11.37 -11.02 6.38
C GLY A 253 12.47 -12.09 6.48
N ARG A 254 12.53 -13.04 5.52
CA ARG A 254 13.61 -14.05 5.45
C ARG A 254 14.97 -13.46 5.07
N ARG A 255 15.02 -12.34 4.35
CA ARG A 255 16.28 -11.63 4.04
C ARG A 255 16.78 -10.87 5.25
N GLU A 256 15.90 -10.19 5.96
CA GLU A 256 16.22 -9.47 7.20
C GLU A 256 16.73 -10.41 8.29
N GLN A 257 16.08 -11.57 8.48
CA GLN A 257 16.56 -12.59 9.42
C GLN A 257 17.99 -13.06 9.09
N ARG A 258 18.28 -13.33 7.81
CA ARG A 258 19.63 -13.72 7.37
C ARG A 258 20.66 -12.60 7.53
N ALA A 259 20.26 -11.34 7.33
CA ALA A 259 21.13 -10.20 7.55
C ALA A 259 21.49 -10.05 9.03
N ARG A 260 20.50 -10.14 9.93
CA ARG A 260 20.72 -10.11 11.38
C ARG A 260 21.63 -11.25 11.85
N GLU A 261 21.37 -12.47 11.40
CA GLU A 261 22.22 -13.62 11.73
C GLU A 261 23.66 -13.44 11.22
N LYS A 262 23.85 -12.79 10.06
CA LYS A 262 25.17 -12.47 9.53
C LYS A 262 25.88 -11.40 10.36
N GLU A 263 25.18 -10.34 10.74
CA GLU A 263 25.69 -9.27 11.60
C GLU A 263 26.10 -9.82 12.97
N GLU A 264 25.26 -10.66 13.61
CA GLU A 264 25.59 -11.34 14.86
C GLU A 264 26.84 -12.23 14.71
N ARG A 265 26.96 -12.98 13.61
CA ARG A 265 28.15 -13.78 13.32
C ARG A 265 29.40 -12.92 13.13
N GLU A 266 29.28 -11.75 12.52
CA GLU A 266 30.39 -10.81 12.33
C GLU A 266 30.79 -10.17 13.67
N GLN A 267 29.84 -9.80 14.52
CA GLN A 267 30.10 -9.30 15.88
C GLN A 267 30.84 -10.34 16.73
N VAL A 268 30.37 -11.60 16.75
CA VAL A 268 31.04 -12.69 17.47
C VAL A 268 32.45 -12.95 16.93
N ARG A 269 32.66 -12.81 15.62
CA ARG A 269 34.00 -12.93 15.02
C ARG A 269 34.91 -11.76 15.39
N ALA A 270 34.38 -10.54 15.45
CA ALA A 270 35.11 -9.35 15.85
C ALA A 270 35.54 -9.45 17.32
N GLU A 271 34.62 -9.80 18.23
CA GLU A 271 34.91 -10.00 19.65
C GLU A 271 36.00 -11.06 19.87
N LYS A 272 35.92 -12.21 19.19
CA LYS A 272 36.97 -13.23 19.24
C LYS A 272 38.32 -12.75 18.69
N ALA A 273 38.31 -11.86 17.70
CA ALA A 273 39.54 -11.29 17.15
C ALA A 273 40.17 -10.28 18.12
N GLU A 274 39.35 -9.49 18.82
CA GLU A 274 39.77 -8.58 19.90
C GLU A 274 40.35 -9.36 21.08
N GLU A 275 39.65 -10.40 21.58
CA GLU A 275 40.15 -11.26 22.65
C GLU A 275 41.50 -11.92 22.27
N ALA A 276 41.63 -12.36 21.01
CA ALA A 276 42.88 -12.92 20.51
C ALA A 276 44.02 -11.88 20.43
N ALA A 277 43.70 -10.62 20.12
CA ALA A 277 44.65 -9.52 20.11
C ALA A 277 45.10 -9.17 21.54
N GLU A 278 44.16 -9.05 22.49
CA GLU A 278 44.46 -8.84 23.91
C GLU A 278 45.30 -9.97 24.50
N ARG A 279 45.01 -11.22 24.15
CA ARG A 279 45.83 -12.35 24.58
C ARG A 279 47.24 -12.30 24.01
N LYS A 280 47.42 -11.80 22.79
CA LYS A 280 48.76 -11.60 22.19
C LYS A 280 49.52 -10.48 22.91
N THR A 281 48.89 -9.34 23.15
CA THR A 281 49.53 -8.23 23.87
C THR A 281 49.91 -8.62 25.30
N GLN A 282 49.05 -9.39 25.98
CA GLN A 282 49.36 -9.92 27.31
C GLN A 282 50.56 -10.88 27.28
N ARG A 283 50.60 -11.81 26.32
CA ARG A 283 51.75 -12.72 26.15
C ARG A 283 53.06 -11.98 25.88
N GLU A 284 53.01 -10.88 25.13
CA GLU A 284 54.18 -10.03 24.88
C GLU A 284 54.65 -9.32 26.15
N ARG A 285 53.73 -8.76 26.94
CA ARG A 285 54.04 -8.17 28.25
C ARG A 285 54.64 -9.19 29.21
N ASP A 286 54.04 -10.37 29.33
CA ASP A 286 54.55 -11.45 30.18
C ASP A 286 55.96 -11.89 29.73
N LYS A 287 56.21 -11.92 28.42
CA LYS A 287 57.54 -12.23 27.87
C LYS A 287 58.56 -11.15 28.24
N GLN A 288 58.21 -9.87 28.06
CA GLN A 288 59.08 -8.75 28.44
C GLN A 288 59.37 -8.74 29.95
N ALA A 289 58.37 -9.02 30.79
CA ALA A 289 58.55 -9.13 32.23
C ALA A 289 59.51 -10.26 32.60
N ARG A 290 59.36 -11.45 32.01
CA ARG A 290 60.30 -12.57 32.20
C ARG A 290 61.71 -12.25 31.74
N ASP A 291 61.86 -11.55 30.61
CA ASP A 291 63.16 -11.14 30.10
C ASP A 291 63.81 -10.09 31.01
N ALA A 292 63.04 -9.16 31.58
CA ALA A 292 63.49 -8.19 32.58
C ALA A 292 63.88 -8.84 33.92
N GLU A 293 63.09 -9.80 34.42
CA GLU A 293 63.42 -10.58 35.62
C GLU A 293 64.72 -11.36 35.46
N LYS A 294 64.93 -11.99 34.29
CA LYS A 294 66.21 -12.65 33.96
C LYS A 294 67.39 -11.67 33.93
N ALA A 295 67.17 -10.43 33.48
CA ALA A 295 68.21 -9.40 33.48
C ALA A 295 68.57 -8.96 34.91
N VAL A 296 67.58 -8.90 35.82
CA VAL A 296 67.80 -8.57 37.25
C VAL A 296 68.44 -9.75 38.01
N GLN A 297 68.10 -11.00 37.68
CA GLN A 297 68.72 -12.21 38.25
C GLN A 297 70.14 -12.49 37.75
N LEU A 298 70.76 -11.58 36.99
CA LEU A 298 72.12 -11.73 36.47
C LEU A 298 73.13 -10.91 37.31
N PRO A 299 73.59 -11.38 38.48
CA PRO A 299 74.83 -10.90 39.07
C PRO A 299 76.01 -11.77 38.59
N GLN A 300 77.09 -11.10 38.19
CA GLN A 300 78.49 -11.55 38.20
C GLN A 300 78.74 -13.03 37.83
N ARG A 301 79.07 -13.28 36.57
CA ARG A 301 79.95 -14.41 36.22
C ARG A 301 81.05 -13.94 35.29
N ASP A 302 82.22 -13.77 35.91
CA ASP A 302 83.48 -13.41 35.28
C ASP A 302 83.92 -14.36 34.17
N LYS A 303 84.52 -13.74 33.14
CA LYS A 303 85.52 -14.23 32.19
C LYS A 303 85.49 -15.74 31.86
N ARG A 304 84.90 -16.10 30.71
CA ARG A 304 85.29 -17.33 29.98
C ARG A 304 85.30 -17.14 28.46
N LYS A 305 86.29 -17.81 27.86
CA LYS A 305 86.77 -17.76 26.46
C LYS A 305 85.69 -18.03 25.42
N ALA A 306 85.85 -17.35 24.28
CA ALA A 306 85.06 -17.54 23.06
C ALA A 306 85.03 -19.00 22.60
N PRO A 307 83.84 -19.58 22.30
CA PRO A 307 83.74 -20.80 21.54
C PRO A 307 83.44 -20.53 20.07
N VAL A 308 84.04 -21.41 19.27
CA VAL A 308 84.02 -21.57 17.82
C VAL A 308 82.60 -21.59 17.22
N ALA A 309 82.48 -21.06 16.00
CA ALA A 309 81.25 -21.03 15.21
C ALA A 309 80.68 -22.45 14.97
N PRO A 310 79.37 -22.69 15.21
CA PRO A 310 78.74 -23.95 14.86
C PRO A 310 78.38 -24.01 13.37
N ALA A 311 78.70 -25.15 12.76
CA ALA A 311 78.41 -25.49 11.38
C ALA A 311 76.91 -25.52 11.06
N ALA A 312 76.58 -25.21 9.81
CA ALA A 312 75.23 -25.19 9.24
C ALA A 312 74.48 -26.51 9.49
N LYS A 313 73.28 -26.43 10.10
CA LYS A 313 72.38 -27.56 10.28
C LYS A 313 71.51 -27.74 9.03
N ILE A 314 71.75 -28.84 8.31
CA ILE A 314 70.86 -29.39 7.30
C ILE A 314 69.51 -29.73 7.96
N PRO A 315 68.34 -29.33 7.40
CA PRO A 315 67.05 -29.68 7.98
C PRO A 315 66.82 -31.19 7.89
N LYS A 316 66.61 -31.80 9.07
CA LYS A 316 66.22 -33.20 9.22
C LYS A 316 64.82 -33.40 8.65
N LYS A 317 64.71 -34.28 7.65
CA LYS A 317 63.45 -34.92 7.23
C LYS A 317 62.78 -35.53 8.46
N ARG A 318 61.52 -35.17 8.73
CA ARG A 318 60.62 -35.97 9.57
C ARG A 318 59.59 -36.63 8.67
N CYS A 319 59.66 -37.96 8.62
CA CYS A 319 58.59 -38.83 8.15
C CYS A 319 57.30 -38.49 8.88
N THR A 320 56.25 -38.23 8.11
CA THR A 320 54.88 -38.57 8.52
C THR A 320 54.59 -39.97 8.00
N VAL A 321 54.34 -40.86 8.95
CA VAL A 321 53.90 -42.24 8.73
C VAL A 321 52.62 -42.23 7.90
N ALA A 322 52.67 -42.92 6.76
CA ALA A 322 51.51 -43.21 5.95
C ALA A 322 50.60 -44.18 6.72
N THR A 323 49.46 -43.69 7.20
CA THR A 323 48.29 -44.54 7.45
C THR A 323 47.64 -44.81 6.10
N VAL A 324 47.82 -46.04 5.60
CA VAL A 324 47.05 -46.57 4.49
C VAL A 324 45.59 -46.65 4.93
N ARG A 325 44.74 -45.77 4.39
CA ARG A 325 43.29 -46.00 4.26
C ARG A 325 42.98 -46.10 2.78
N GLY A 326 42.31 -47.18 2.42
CA GLY A 326 42.10 -47.63 1.04
C GLY A 326 41.59 -46.54 0.11
N VAL A 327 42.12 -46.59 -1.12
CA VAL A 327 41.60 -45.89 -2.28
C VAL A 327 40.17 -46.35 -2.49
N VAL A 328 39.20 -45.54 -2.07
CA VAL A 328 37.91 -45.50 -2.76
C VAL A 328 38.20 -44.80 -4.07
N ALA A 329 37.97 -45.50 -5.18
CA ALA A 329 38.09 -44.95 -6.52
C ALA A 329 37.37 -43.60 -6.57
N ALA A 330 38.10 -42.54 -6.89
CA ALA A 330 37.52 -41.23 -7.13
C ALA A 330 36.55 -41.37 -8.32
N GLU A 331 35.26 -41.12 -8.07
CA GLU A 331 34.28 -40.98 -9.14
C GLU A 331 34.78 -39.93 -10.15
N PRO A 332 34.63 -40.19 -11.46
CA PRO A 332 35.00 -39.21 -12.47
C PRO A 332 34.21 -37.90 -12.26
N PRO A 333 34.79 -36.74 -12.59
CA PRO A 333 34.12 -35.45 -12.41
C PRO A 333 32.77 -35.45 -13.13
N ALA A 334 31.70 -35.12 -12.39
CA ALA A 334 30.35 -35.07 -12.91
C ALA A 334 30.26 -34.16 -14.15
N ALA A 335 29.68 -34.67 -15.24
CA ALA A 335 29.52 -33.93 -16.48
C ALA A 335 28.72 -32.63 -16.26
N PRO A 336 29.06 -31.52 -16.93
CA PRO A 336 28.37 -30.24 -16.78
C PRO A 336 26.89 -30.38 -17.15
N ARG A 337 26.00 -29.87 -16.30
CA ARG A 337 24.55 -29.90 -16.54
C ARG A 337 24.23 -29.08 -17.79
N THR A 338 23.54 -29.68 -18.76
CA THR A 338 23.10 -28.99 -19.99
C THR A 338 21.59 -28.84 -20.02
N HIS A 339 21.09 -27.82 -20.71
CA HIS A 339 19.66 -27.69 -21.06
C HIS A 339 19.51 -27.41 -22.56
N ILE A 340 18.34 -27.74 -23.11
CA ILE A 340 18.00 -27.48 -24.51
C ILE A 340 17.31 -26.12 -24.61
N THR A 341 17.90 -25.24 -25.40
CA THR A 341 17.34 -23.91 -25.69
C THR A 341 16.13 -24.02 -26.62
N ARG A 342 15.29 -22.99 -26.68
CA ARG A 342 14.05 -22.96 -27.49
C ARG A 342 14.28 -23.15 -29.00
N SER A 343 15.53 -23.01 -29.48
CA SER A 343 15.97 -23.27 -30.85
C SER A 343 16.64 -24.63 -31.06
N GLY A 344 16.55 -25.54 -30.07
CA GLY A 344 17.03 -26.92 -30.18
C GLY A 344 18.52 -27.14 -29.91
N ARG A 345 19.28 -26.13 -29.48
CA ARG A 345 20.71 -26.27 -29.17
C ARG A 345 20.95 -26.54 -27.68
N THR A 346 21.85 -27.47 -27.38
CA THR A 346 22.29 -27.82 -26.02
C THR A 346 23.31 -26.80 -25.50
N ALA A 347 23.06 -26.22 -24.33
CA ALA A 347 23.94 -25.26 -23.66
C ALA A 347 24.25 -25.68 -22.22
N THR A 348 25.51 -25.56 -21.81
CA THR A 348 26.05 -25.92 -20.48
C THR A 348 25.79 -24.82 -19.44
N LEU A 349 25.23 -25.20 -18.29
CA LEU A 349 25.03 -24.34 -17.12
C LEU A 349 26.29 -24.34 -16.26
N TYR A 350 26.91 -23.18 -16.10
CA TYR A 350 27.91 -22.92 -15.06
C TYR A 350 27.20 -22.22 -13.89
N ASN A 351 27.37 -22.73 -12.67
CA ASN A 351 26.83 -22.12 -11.45
C ASN A 351 27.70 -20.95 -10.99
#